data_AF-S9TTP1-F1
#
_entry.id   AF-S9TTP1-F1
#
_cell.length_a   1.000
_cell.length_b   1.000
_cell.length_c   1.000
_cell.angle_alpha   90.00
_cell.angle_beta   90.00
_cell.angle_gamma   90.00
#
_symmetry.space_group_name_H-M   'P 1'
#
loop_
_entity.id
_entity.type
_entity.pdbx_description
1 polymer ?
#
loop_
_entity_poly.entity_id
_entity_poly.type
_entity_poly.pdbx_seq_one_letter_code
_entity_poly.pdbx_strand_id
1 'polypeptide(L)'
;MYEELDEYLSGEFTTDYWYDEGFSIAREMLEEFNDNDWEELLNAILSKSTEWQVRYAYCVDSDINDDAVVKSLLLLSTVDDEELFTTCVDSLRVILNSTNIGLVSSDEAIMQRIKEILPKCGMATRKILEDFIGKFSK
;
A
#
# COMPACT_ATOMS: atom_id res chain seq x y z
N MET A 1 -14.22 8.64 -9.85
CA MET A 1 -13.09 9.14 -9.04
C MET A 1 -11.78 8.44 -9.41
N TYR A 2 -11.82 7.18 -9.85
CA TYR A 2 -10.61 6.46 -10.26
C TYR A 2 -9.77 7.18 -11.32
N GLU A 3 -10.39 7.68 -12.40
CA GLU A 3 -9.67 8.41 -13.46
C GLU A 3 -8.94 9.66 -12.94
N GLU A 4 -9.55 10.39 -11.99
CA GLU A 4 -8.97 11.59 -11.40
C GLU A 4 -7.76 11.24 -10.51
N LEU A 5 -7.89 10.19 -9.68
CA LEU A 5 -6.76 9.67 -8.91
C LEU A 5 -5.64 9.18 -9.84
N ASP A 6 -5.99 8.49 -10.91
CA ASP A 6 -5.02 7.94 -11.87
C ASP A 6 -4.22 9.04 -12.55
N GLU A 7 -4.90 10.10 -13.02
CA GLU A 7 -4.25 11.28 -13.58
C GLU A 7 -3.37 11.98 -12.54
N TYR A 8 -3.89 12.17 -11.33
CA TYR A 8 -3.17 12.83 -10.25
C TYR A 8 -1.88 12.08 -9.87
N LEU A 9 -1.99 10.78 -9.59
CA LEU A 9 -0.85 9.94 -9.21
C LEU A 9 0.14 9.71 -10.36
N SER A 10 -0.25 9.97 -11.61
CA SER A 10 0.64 9.98 -12.78
C SER A 10 1.38 11.30 -12.97
N GLY A 11 1.07 12.32 -12.17
CA GLY A 11 1.70 13.64 -12.23
C GLY A 11 3.18 13.65 -11.82
N GLU A 12 3.85 14.77 -12.10
CA GLU A 12 5.22 15.03 -11.65
C GLU A 12 5.17 15.86 -10.36
N PHE A 13 5.74 15.33 -9.27
CA PHE A 13 5.79 16.02 -7.98
C PHE A 13 7.23 16.17 -7.51
N THR A 14 7.53 17.26 -6.82
CA THR A 14 8.74 17.29 -6.00
C THR A 14 8.53 16.40 -4.77
N THR A 15 9.61 15.82 -4.26
CA THR A 15 9.58 15.02 -3.04
C THR A 15 8.93 15.78 -1.87
N ASP A 16 9.34 17.04 -1.66
CA ASP A 16 8.79 17.88 -0.58
C ASP A 16 7.28 18.08 -0.75
N TYR A 17 6.82 18.43 -1.97
CA TYR A 17 5.40 18.63 -2.22
C TYR A 17 4.58 17.36 -1.99
N TRP A 18 5.07 16.22 -2.49
CA TRP A 18 4.36 14.94 -2.35
C TRP A 18 4.12 14.59 -0.88
N TYR A 19 5.15 14.70 -0.04
CA TYR A 19 5.06 14.32 1.37
C TYR A 19 4.45 15.40 2.27
N ASP A 20 4.41 16.67 1.85
CA ASP A 20 3.78 17.77 2.61
C ASP A 20 2.29 17.95 2.27
N GLU A 21 1.90 17.83 0.99
CA GLU A 21 0.56 18.17 0.50
C GLU A 21 -0.03 17.09 -0.40
N GLY A 22 0.77 16.56 -1.34
CA GLY A 22 0.24 15.75 -2.44
C GLY A 22 -0.43 14.45 -1.99
N PHE A 23 0.13 13.77 -0.99
CA PHE A 23 -0.48 12.55 -0.46
C PHE A 23 -1.86 12.79 0.17
N SER A 24 -2.08 13.98 0.75
CA SER A 24 -3.36 14.31 1.41
C SER A 24 -4.46 14.51 0.36
N ILE A 25 -4.14 15.11 -0.78
CA ILE A 25 -5.08 15.24 -1.91
C ILE A 25 -5.44 13.87 -2.48
N ALA A 26 -4.44 13.01 -2.70
CA ALA A 26 -4.70 11.64 -3.18
C ALA A 26 -5.57 10.84 -2.20
N ARG A 27 -5.38 11.04 -0.89
CA ARG A 27 -6.21 10.44 0.14
C ARG A 27 -7.67 10.94 0.07
N GLU A 28 -7.88 12.26 -0.05
CA GLU A 28 -9.23 12.82 -0.20
C GLU A 28 -9.97 12.24 -1.42
N MET A 29 -9.27 12.04 -2.54
CA MET A 29 -9.84 11.36 -3.72
C MET A 29 -10.24 9.90 -3.41
N LEU A 30 -9.42 9.16 -2.67
CA LEU A 30 -9.74 7.77 -2.29
C LEU A 30 -10.96 7.68 -1.37
N GLU A 31 -11.21 8.68 -0.52
CA GLU A 31 -12.39 8.75 0.35
C GLU A 31 -13.70 8.91 -0.46
N GLU A 32 -13.61 9.38 -1.71
CA GLU A 32 -14.75 9.54 -2.64
C GLU A 32 -14.95 8.33 -3.57
N PHE A 33 -14.17 7.25 -3.45
CA PHE A 33 -14.32 6.05 -4.27
C PHE A 33 -15.65 5.33 -4.00
N ASN A 34 -16.30 4.92 -5.08
CA ASN A 34 -17.38 3.93 -5.04
C ASN A 34 -16.89 2.53 -5.45
N ASP A 35 -17.77 1.54 -5.39
CA ASP A 35 -17.45 0.14 -5.74
C ASP A 35 -16.85 -0.03 -7.15
N ASN A 36 -17.34 0.75 -8.14
CA ASN A 36 -16.82 0.70 -9.51
C ASN A 36 -15.42 1.32 -9.60
N ASP A 37 -15.14 2.40 -8.88
CA ASP A 37 -13.79 2.98 -8.81
C ASP A 37 -12.78 1.98 -8.19
N TRP A 38 -13.19 1.25 -7.14
CA TRP A 38 -12.37 0.20 -6.54
C TRP A 38 -12.13 -0.99 -7.49
N GLU A 39 -13.15 -1.41 -8.25
CA GLU A 39 -13.01 -2.47 -9.25
C GLU A 39 -12.06 -2.05 -10.37
N GLU A 40 -12.20 -0.84 -10.90
CA GLU A 40 -11.31 -0.30 -11.93
C GLU A 40 -9.86 -0.20 -11.43
N LEU A 41 -9.66 0.30 -10.21
CA LEU A 41 -8.35 0.32 -9.55
C LEU A 41 -7.72 -1.07 -9.52
N LEU A 42 -8.41 -2.05 -8.94
CA LEU A 42 -7.86 -3.41 -8.78
C LEU A 42 -7.52 -4.07 -10.12
N ASN A 43 -8.28 -3.78 -11.18
CA ASN A 43 -8.02 -4.30 -12.52
C ASN A 43 -6.78 -3.66 -13.19
N ALA A 44 -6.45 -2.42 -12.84
CA ALA A 44 -5.41 -1.65 -13.52
C ALA A 44 -4.13 -1.47 -12.68
N ILE A 45 -4.16 -1.66 -11.37
CA ILE A 45 -3.10 -1.24 -10.44
C ILE A 45 -1.72 -1.81 -10.77
N LEU A 46 -1.64 -3.07 -11.21
CA LEU A 46 -0.39 -3.73 -11.59
C LEU A 46 0.19 -3.25 -12.93
N SER A 47 -0.61 -2.56 -13.75
CA SER A 47 -0.16 -2.01 -15.03
C SER A 47 0.43 -0.60 -14.91
N LYS A 48 0.28 0.05 -13.75
CA LYS A 48 0.79 1.40 -13.49
C LYS A 48 2.30 1.39 -13.28
N SER A 49 2.93 2.57 -13.37
CA SER A 49 4.35 2.72 -13.08
C SER A 49 4.63 2.43 -11.60
N THR A 50 5.85 1.99 -11.28
CA THR A 50 6.24 1.75 -9.88
C THR A 50 6.08 3.00 -9.02
N GLU A 51 6.38 4.19 -9.56
CA GLU A 51 6.20 5.45 -8.85
C GLU A 51 4.73 5.72 -8.49
N TRP A 52 3.81 5.49 -9.43
CA TRP A 52 2.37 5.56 -9.18
C TRP A 52 1.96 4.59 -8.06
N GLN A 53 2.48 3.36 -8.11
CA GLN A 53 2.18 2.31 -7.14
C GLN A 53 2.69 2.64 -5.73
N VAL A 54 3.90 3.21 -5.63
CA VAL A 54 4.49 3.68 -4.36
C VAL A 54 3.64 4.80 -3.77
N ARG A 55 3.24 5.77 -4.61
CA ARG A 55 2.39 6.89 -4.19
C ARG A 55 1.03 6.41 -3.69
N TYR A 56 0.38 5.50 -4.42
CA TYR A 56 -0.86 4.87 -3.97
C TYR A 56 -0.68 4.14 -2.64
N ALA A 57 0.35 3.29 -2.53
CA ALA A 57 0.61 2.54 -1.30
C ALA A 57 0.86 3.47 -0.11
N TYR A 58 1.45 4.64 -0.34
CA TYR A 58 1.73 5.62 0.72
C TYR A 58 0.48 6.38 1.20
N CYS A 59 -0.49 6.69 0.33
CA CYS A 59 -1.65 7.50 0.71
C CYS A 59 -2.81 6.69 1.32
N VAL A 60 -2.82 5.36 1.18
CA VAL A 60 -3.83 4.52 1.84
C VAL A 60 -3.55 4.38 3.34
N ASP A 61 -4.57 4.60 4.17
CA ASP A 61 -4.44 4.55 5.62
C ASP A 61 -5.65 3.89 6.32
N SER A 62 -5.68 3.95 7.65
CA SER A 62 -6.69 3.27 8.46
C SER A 62 -8.10 3.84 8.34
N ASP A 63 -8.26 5.05 7.80
CA ASP A 63 -9.57 5.67 7.63
C ASP A 63 -10.24 5.18 6.32
N ILE A 64 -9.43 4.69 5.37
CA ILE A 64 -9.86 4.07 4.12
C ILE A 64 -9.72 2.55 4.23
N ASN A 65 -10.47 1.96 5.15
CA ASN A 65 -10.35 0.56 5.54
C ASN A 65 -11.32 -0.35 4.78
N ASP A 66 -11.26 -0.28 3.45
CA ASP A 66 -11.98 -1.18 2.56
C ASP A 66 -11.16 -2.46 2.30
N ASP A 67 -11.82 -3.61 2.14
CA ASP A 67 -11.17 -4.85 1.70
C ASP A 67 -10.42 -4.66 0.37
N ALA A 68 -10.88 -3.74 -0.49
CA ALA A 68 -10.22 -3.35 -1.72
C ALA A 68 -8.83 -2.76 -1.48
N VAL A 69 -8.64 -1.95 -0.43
CA VAL A 69 -7.33 -1.40 -0.06
C VAL A 69 -6.39 -2.53 0.34
N VAL A 70 -6.84 -3.45 1.19
CA VAL A 70 -6.01 -4.60 1.60
C VAL A 70 -5.62 -5.45 0.38
N LYS A 71 -6.58 -5.76 -0.51
CA LYS A 71 -6.32 -6.52 -1.74
C LYS A 71 -5.32 -5.82 -2.65
N SER A 72 -5.45 -4.50 -2.82
CA SER A 72 -4.55 -3.72 -3.66
C SER A 72 -3.12 -3.74 -3.13
N LEU A 73 -2.92 -3.59 -1.81
CA LEU A 73 -1.60 -3.65 -1.17
C LEU A 73 -0.98 -5.04 -1.27
N LEU A 74 -1.78 -6.10 -1.14
CA LEU A 74 -1.31 -7.47 -1.36
C LEU A 74 -0.87 -7.67 -2.82
N LEU A 75 -1.66 -7.22 -3.79
CA LEU A 75 -1.27 -7.26 -5.21
C LEU A 75 0.04 -6.52 -5.46
N LEU A 76 0.17 -5.28 -4.97
CA LEU A 76 1.38 -4.48 -5.12
C LEU A 76 2.60 -5.10 -4.45
N SER A 77 2.43 -5.79 -3.32
CA SER A 77 3.51 -6.49 -2.63
C SER A 77 4.16 -7.62 -3.45
N THR A 78 3.54 -8.02 -4.57
CA THR A 78 4.09 -9.03 -5.51
C THR A 78 5.04 -8.42 -6.56
N VAL A 79 5.04 -7.10 -6.75
CA VAL A 79 5.89 -6.40 -7.72
C VAL A 79 7.35 -6.41 -7.24
N ASP A 80 8.32 -6.72 -8.10
CA ASP A 80 9.75 -6.81 -7.74
C ASP A 80 10.41 -5.44 -7.53
N ASP A 81 9.94 -4.68 -6.54
CA ASP A 81 10.51 -3.41 -6.11
C ASP A 81 10.56 -3.34 -4.56
N GLU A 82 11.72 -3.04 -3.99
CA GLU A 82 11.93 -3.05 -2.53
C GLU A 82 11.28 -1.85 -1.82
N GLU A 83 11.20 -0.68 -2.48
CA GLU A 83 10.57 0.52 -1.94
C GLU A 83 9.06 0.33 -1.88
N LEU A 84 8.45 -0.07 -2.99
CA LEU A 84 7.03 -0.41 -3.08
C LEU A 84 6.66 -1.48 -2.05
N PHE A 85 7.44 -2.56 -1.98
CA PHE A 85 7.18 -3.61 -1.00
C PHE A 85 7.19 -3.08 0.44
N THR A 86 8.21 -2.29 0.79
CA THR A 86 8.32 -1.72 2.15
C THR A 86 7.16 -0.79 2.45
N THR A 87 6.77 0.06 1.50
CA THR A 87 5.64 0.98 1.64
C THR A 87 4.32 0.20 1.80
N CYS A 88 4.09 -0.85 1.01
CA CYS A 88 2.90 -1.69 1.16
C CYS A 88 2.83 -2.36 2.54
N VAL A 89 3.95 -2.91 3.03
CA VAL A 89 3.99 -3.52 4.37
C VAL A 89 3.76 -2.47 5.46
N ASP A 90 4.28 -1.26 5.29
CA ASP A 90 4.07 -0.19 6.26
C ASP A 90 2.61 0.24 6.34
N SER A 91 1.96 0.41 5.19
CA SER A 91 0.53 0.75 5.15
C SER A 91 -0.33 -0.39 5.68
N LEU A 92 -0.03 -1.65 5.30
CA LEU A 92 -0.67 -2.84 5.89
C LEU A 92 -0.53 -2.86 7.41
N ARG A 93 0.65 -2.54 7.95
CA ARG A 93 0.90 -2.46 9.41
C ARG A 93 -0.03 -1.48 10.11
N VAL A 94 -0.42 -0.39 9.44
CA VAL A 94 -1.34 0.63 9.98
C VAL A 94 -2.79 0.18 9.86
N ILE A 95 -3.23 -0.35 8.72
CA ILE A 95 -4.65 -0.67 8.45
C ILE A 95 -5.12 -2.01 9.03
N LEU A 96 -4.18 -2.92 9.35
CA LEU A 96 -4.49 -4.24 9.88
C LEU A 96 -5.31 -4.18 11.18
N ASN A 97 -6.45 -4.86 11.18
CA ASN A 97 -7.38 -4.98 12.29
C ASN A 97 -8.03 -6.38 12.33
N SER A 98 -8.89 -6.63 13.32
CA SER A 98 -9.52 -7.95 13.52
C SER A 98 -10.36 -8.46 12.33
N THR A 99 -10.83 -7.58 11.46
CA THR A 99 -11.70 -7.93 10.33
C THR A 99 -10.89 -8.39 9.12
N ASN A 100 -9.75 -7.73 8.83
CA ASN A 100 -8.95 -7.99 7.62
C ASN A 100 -7.69 -8.84 7.88
N ILE A 101 -7.29 -9.07 9.15
CA ILE A 101 -6.09 -9.83 9.50
C ILE A 101 -6.07 -11.25 8.91
N GLY A 102 -7.24 -11.87 8.75
CA GLY A 102 -7.37 -13.18 8.12
C GLY A 102 -6.93 -13.20 6.66
N LEU A 103 -7.25 -12.14 5.89
CA LEU A 103 -6.86 -12.02 4.49
C LEU A 103 -5.33 -11.98 4.37
N VAL A 104 -4.69 -11.10 5.14
CA VAL A 104 -3.23 -10.89 5.08
C VAL A 104 -2.45 -12.08 5.64
N SER A 105 -2.92 -12.69 6.74
CA SER A 105 -2.21 -13.84 7.34
C SER A 105 -2.25 -15.11 6.48
N SER A 106 -3.22 -15.20 5.56
CA SER A 106 -3.30 -16.30 4.59
C SER A 106 -2.41 -16.10 3.36
N ASP A 107 -1.82 -14.91 3.18
CA ASP A 107 -0.90 -14.62 2.10
C ASP A 107 0.51 -15.10 2.46
N GLU A 108 0.92 -16.26 1.91
CA GLU A 108 2.25 -16.79 2.15
C GLU A 108 3.34 -16.01 1.41
N ALA A 109 3.01 -15.33 0.31
CA ALA A 109 3.97 -14.65 -0.55
C ALA A 109 4.58 -13.43 0.16
N ILE A 110 3.75 -12.62 0.83
CA ILE A 110 4.23 -11.47 1.60
C ILE A 110 5.16 -11.93 2.72
N MET A 111 4.78 -12.98 3.46
CA MET A 111 5.59 -13.51 4.57
C MET A 111 6.91 -14.12 4.10
N GLN A 112 6.90 -14.78 2.94
CA GLN A 112 8.13 -15.31 2.33
C GLN A 112 9.07 -14.16 1.93
N ARG A 113 8.53 -13.12 1.30
CA ARG A 113 9.32 -11.96 0.87
C ARG A 113 9.89 -11.16 2.04
N ILE A 114 9.15 -11.04 3.14
CA ILE A 114 9.68 -10.46 4.38
C ILE A 114 10.91 -11.24 4.86
N LYS A 115 10.87 -12.58 4.89
CA LYS A 115 12.00 -13.41 5.33
C LYS A 115 13.25 -13.22 4.46
N GLU A 116 13.07 -12.92 3.18
CA GLU A 116 14.17 -12.66 2.24
C GLU A 116 14.79 -11.28 2.41
N ILE A 117 13.98 -10.26 2.72
CA ILE A 117 14.41 -8.87 2.86
C ILE A 117 14.97 -8.56 4.26
N LEU A 118 14.39 -9.15 5.31
CA LEU A 118 14.73 -8.86 6.71
C LEU A 118 16.24 -8.95 7.05
N PRO A 119 17.00 -9.95 6.55
CA PRO A 119 18.43 -10.07 6.83
C PRO A 119 19.30 -8.96 6.22
N LYS A 120 18.87 -8.38 5.09
CA LYS A 120 19.65 -7.42 4.29
C LYS A 120 19.17 -5.96 4.40
N CYS A 121 17.97 -5.72 4.94
CA CYS A 121 17.39 -4.39 5.04
C CYS A 121 18.04 -3.49 6.12
N GLY A 122 17.87 -2.18 5.96
CA GLY A 122 18.29 -1.18 6.96
C GLY A 122 17.43 -1.19 8.23
N MET A 123 17.86 -0.45 9.25
CA MET A 123 17.20 -0.42 10.56
C MET A 123 15.74 0.05 10.50
N ALA A 124 15.44 1.06 9.66
CA ALA A 124 14.08 1.59 9.51
C ALA A 124 13.12 0.54 8.94
N THR A 125 13.45 -0.03 7.78
CA THR A 125 12.70 -1.12 7.15
C THR A 125 12.55 -2.31 8.09
N ARG A 126 13.63 -2.73 8.78
CA ARG A 126 13.56 -3.83 9.74
C ARG A 126 12.46 -3.63 10.79
N LYS A 127 12.39 -2.43 11.37
CA LYS A 127 11.40 -2.11 12.40
C LYS A 127 9.97 -2.19 11.86
N ILE A 128 9.76 -1.71 10.63
CA ILE A 128 8.45 -1.82 9.94
C ILE A 128 8.07 -3.30 9.80
N LEU A 129 8.97 -4.13 9.27
CA LEU A 129 8.71 -5.56 9.04
C LEU A 129 8.46 -6.33 10.35
N GLU A 130 9.26 -6.07 11.38
CA GLU A 130 9.09 -6.69 12.71
C GLU A 130 7.78 -6.29 13.37
N ASP A 131 7.41 -5.00 13.32
CA ASP A 131 6.14 -4.51 13.86
C ASP A 131 4.94 -5.13 13.11
N PHE A 132 5.04 -5.26 11.78
CA PHE A 132 4.03 -5.92 10.96
C PHE A 132 3.87 -7.39 11.34
N ILE A 133 4.96 -8.15 11.44
CA ILE A 133 4.92 -9.56 11.91
C ILE A 133 4.27 -9.64 13.30
N GLY A 134 4.59 -8.70 14.19
CA GLY A 134 4.04 -8.62 15.53
C GLY A 134 2.51 -8.45 15.58
N LYS A 135 1.87 -8.00 14.49
CA LYS A 135 0.40 -7.89 14.40
C LYS A 135 -0.29 -9.25 14.41
N PHE A 136 0.35 -10.30 13.90
CA PHE A 136 -0.23 -11.66 13.83
C PHE A 136 -0.04 -12.50 15.09
N SER A 137 0.76 -12.00 16.05
CA SER A 137 1.06 -12.70 17.30
C SER A 137 0.23 -12.21 18.49
N LYS A 138 -0.75 -11.34 18.25
CA LYS A 138 -1.64 -10.73 19.25
C LYS A 138 -3.05 -11.28 19.10
#